data_AF-A0A6L9IR61-F1
#
_entry.id   AF-A0A6L9IR61-F1
#
_cell.length_a   1.000
_cell.length_b   1.000
_cell.length_c   1.000
_cell.angle_alpha   90.00
_cell.angle_beta   90.00
_cell.angle_gamma   90.00
#
_symmetry.space_group_name_H-M   'P 1'
#
loop_
_entity.id
_entity.type
_entity.pdbx_description
1 polymer ?
#
loop_
_entity_poly.entity_id
_entity_poly.type
_entity_poly.pdbx_seq_one_letter_code
_entity_poly.pdbx_strand_id
1 'polypeptide(L)'
;MDMPRGDYWAFVDPEDGRHIIERDGDFSPLGKKYRGSAALPYGFAQAMERDILLREGWVWTTYQRQGIELTKDAGDPQGWAEIRITYQSGDGSVRGAYEGRVTIAAHVETIGSTGDEKPHAYPQYQVTRLEKVE
;
A
#
# COMPACT_ATOMS: atom_id res chain seq x y z
N MET A 1 -18.98 -10.64 -13.43
CA MET A 1 -18.12 -11.43 -12.52
C MET A 1 -17.18 -10.44 -11.87
N ASP A 2 -17.22 -10.31 -10.56
CA ASP A 2 -16.25 -9.49 -9.84
C ASP A 2 -14.89 -10.18 -9.88
N MET A 3 -13.88 -9.48 -10.40
CA MET A 3 -12.51 -9.97 -10.39
C MET A 3 -11.91 -9.83 -8.99
N PRO A 4 -10.99 -10.72 -8.58
CA PRO A 4 -10.29 -10.58 -7.31
C PRO A 4 -9.51 -9.25 -7.28
N ARG A 5 -9.65 -8.50 -6.17
CA ARG A 5 -8.99 -7.19 -6.00
C ARG A 5 -7.51 -7.30 -5.63
N GLY A 6 -7.10 -8.46 -5.10
CA GLY A 6 -5.71 -8.73 -4.75
C GLY A 6 -5.17 -7.91 -3.58
N ASP A 7 -6.04 -7.48 -2.65
CA ASP A 7 -5.61 -6.77 -1.44
C ASP A 7 -5.03 -7.77 -0.42
N TYR A 8 -3.85 -7.45 0.12
CA TYR A 8 -3.09 -8.30 1.03
C TYR A 8 -3.23 -7.80 2.47
N TRP A 9 -3.49 -8.73 3.38
CA TRP A 9 -3.71 -8.46 4.80
C TRP A 9 -2.91 -9.46 5.66
N ALA A 10 -2.52 -9.03 6.85
CA ALA A 10 -1.83 -9.87 7.83
C ALA A 10 -2.38 -9.64 9.24
N PHE A 11 -2.30 -10.66 10.10
CA PHE A 11 -2.77 -10.60 11.48
C PHE A 11 -4.26 -10.23 11.62
N VAL A 12 -5.06 -10.71 10.67
CA VAL A 12 -6.52 -10.54 10.61
C VAL A 12 -7.18 -11.50 11.60
N ASP A 13 -7.99 -10.95 12.50
CA ASP A 13 -8.89 -11.68 13.38
C ASP A 13 -10.30 -11.78 12.77
N PRO A 14 -11.25 -12.54 13.38
CA PRO A 14 -12.58 -12.71 12.82
C PRO A 14 -13.38 -11.40 12.66
N GLU A 15 -13.18 -10.43 13.55
CA GLU A 15 -13.90 -9.15 13.49
C GLU A 15 -13.34 -8.28 12.36
N ASP A 16 -12.01 -8.22 12.22
CA ASP A 16 -11.38 -7.59 11.06
C ASP A 16 -11.87 -8.20 9.75
N GLY A 17 -11.98 -9.53 9.70
CA GLY A 17 -12.42 -10.26 8.52
C GLY A 17 -13.83 -9.84 8.09
N ARG A 18 -14.75 -9.66 9.04
CA ARG A 18 -16.09 -9.12 8.77
C ARG A 18 -15.99 -7.73 8.16
N HIS A 19 -15.22 -6.83 8.79
CA HIS A 19 -15.05 -5.46 8.32
C HIS A 19 -14.43 -5.38 6.92
N ILE A 20 -13.47 -6.24 6.59
CA ILE A 20 -12.85 -6.32 5.26
C ILE A 20 -13.85 -6.77 4.20
N ILE A 21 -14.71 -7.74 4.53
CA ILE A 21 -15.74 -8.25 3.60
C ILE A 21 -16.83 -7.20 3.38
N GLU A 22 -17.35 -6.66 4.48
CA GLU A 22 -18.49 -5.73 4.48
C GLU A 22 -18.08 -4.30 4.10
N ARG A 23 -16.78 -3.98 4.17
CA ARG A 23 -16.20 -2.65 3.90
C ARG A 23 -16.83 -1.57 4.78
N ASP A 24 -16.95 -1.88 6.06
CA ASP A 24 -17.59 -1.04 7.06
C ASP A 24 -16.67 -0.82 8.27
N GLY A 25 -17.11 0.03 9.19
CA GLY A 25 -16.34 0.37 10.40
C GLY A 25 -15.16 1.30 10.13
N ASP A 26 -14.41 1.58 11.20
CA ASP A 26 -13.20 2.40 11.14
C ASP A 26 -12.05 1.63 10.48
N PHE A 27 -11.46 2.22 9.46
CA PHE A 27 -10.33 1.63 8.76
C PHE A 27 -9.01 1.77 9.55
N SER A 28 -8.90 2.72 10.48
CA SER A 28 -7.66 3.05 11.17
C SER A 28 -6.98 1.84 11.84
N PRO A 29 -7.70 0.95 12.56
CA PRO A 29 -7.12 -0.27 13.13
C PRO A 29 -6.67 -1.27 12.05
N LEU A 30 -7.42 -1.36 10.95
CA LEU A 30 -7.15 -2.27 9.82
C LEU A 30 -5.97 -1.80 8.96
N GLY A 31 -5.71 -0.49 8.87
CA GLY A 31 -4.59 0.03 8.09
C GLY A 31 -3.22 -0.48 8.58
N LYS A 32 -3.09 -0.85 9.86
CA LYS A 32 -1.88 -1.50 10.40
C LYS A 32 -1.74 -2.97 9.97
N LYS A 33 -2.86 -3.60 9.60
CA LYS A 33 -2.96 -5.00 9.14
C LYS A 33 -2.89 -5.10 7.61
N TYR A 34 -3.06 -3.99 6.90
CA TYR A 34 -2.92 -3.89 5.45
C TYR A 34 -1.46 -4.04 5.00
N ARG A 35 -1.22 -4.87 3.98
CA ARG A 35 0.12 -5.19 3.45
C ARG A 35 0.35 -4.74 2.01
N GLY A 36 -0.64 -4.11 1.37
CA GLY A 36 -0.55 -3.67 -0.02
C GLY A 36 -1.58 -4.37 -0.89
N SER A 37 -1.51 -4.09 -2.19
CA SER A 37 -2.38 -4.69 -3.21
C SER A 37 -1.58 -5.19 -4.39
N ALA A 38 -2.07 -6.25 -5.03
CA ALA A 38 -1.56 -6.76 -6.31
C ALA A 38 -1.64 -5.71 -7.44
N ALA A 39 -2.47 -4.67 -7.28
CA ALA A 39 -2.54 -3.56 -8.21
C ALA A 39 -1.25 -2.73 -8.29
N LEU A 40 -0.38 -2.80 -7.27
CA LEU A 40 0.83 -1.99 -7.16
C LEU A 40 2.09 -2.89 -7.09
N PRO A 41 3.06 -2.72 -8.02
CA PRO A 41 4.09 -3.74 -8.25
C PRO A 41 5.29 -3.71 -7.28
N TYR A 42 5.43 -2.70 -6.41
CA TYR A 42 6.60 -2.57 -5.53
C TYR A 42 6.27 -1.93 -4.17
N GLY A 43 7.11 -2.22 -3.17
CA GLY A 43 6.89 -1.89 -1.76
C GLY A 43 6.68 -0.40 -1.47
N PHE A 44 7.39 0.50 -2.18
CA PHE A 44 7.20 1.94 -2.03
C PHE A 44 5.76 2.37 -2.38
N ALA A 45 5.19 1.89 -3.48
CA ALA A 45 3.81 2.20 -3.87
C ALA A 45 2.79 1.58 -2.92
N GLN A 46 3.01 0.34 -2.48
CA GLN A 46 2.13 -0.33 -1.50
C GLN A 46 2.14 0.38 -0.14
N ALA A 47 3.29 0.91 0.29
CA ALA A 47 3.39 1.71 1.51
C ALA A 47 2.67 3.06 1.38
N MET A 48 2.82 3.75 0.24
CA MET A 48 2.08 4.98 -0.05
C MET A 48 0.57 4.74 -0.08
N GLU A 49 0.14 3.64 -0.70
CA GLU A 49 -1.27 3.25 -0.77
C GLU A 49 -1.89 3.03 0.60
N ARG A 50 -1.17 2.38 1.53
CA ARG A 50 -1.65 2.21 2.91
C ARG A 50 -2.01 3.55 3.55
N ASP A 51 -1.17 4.58 3.36
CA ASP A 51 -1.40 5.89 3.95
C ASP A 51 -2.55 6.64 3.24
N ILE A 52 -2.74 6.43 1.93
CA ILE A 52 -3.94 6.91 1.23
C ILE A 52 -5.19 6.19 1.75
N LEU A 53 -5.15 4.88 1.95
CA LEU A 53 -6.24 4.10 2.53
C LEU A 53 -6.63 4.58 3.93
N LEU A 54 -5.64 4.92 4.77
CA LEU A 54 -5.89 5.51 6.09
C LEU A 54 -6.57 6.88 5.99
N ARG A 55 -6.28 7.65 4.94
CA ARG A 55 -6.88 8.97 4.70
C ARG A 55 -8.29 8.91 4.11
N GLU A 56 -8.50 8.02 3.14
CA GLU A 56 -9.73 7.97 2.34
C GLU A 56 -10.72 6.89 2.83
N GLY A 57 -10.24 5.89 3.57
CA GLY A 57 -11.03 4.78 4.08
C GLY A 57 -11.50 3.82 2.98
N TRP A 58 -12.61 3.14 3.23
CA TRP A 58 -13.12 2.05 2.40
C TRP A 58 -13.39 2.41 0.94
N VAL A 59 -13.73 3.68 0.66
CA VAL A 59 -14.01 4.13 -0.70
C VAL A 59 -12.79 3.92 -1.62
N TRP A 60 -11.57 4.05 -1.09
CA TRP A 60 -10.35 3.85 -1.86
C TRP A 60 -10.25 2.44 -2.45
N THR A 61 -10.74 1.43 -1.72
CA THR A 61 -10.72 0.03 -2.18
C THR A 61 -11.60 -0.20 -3.41
N THR A 62 -12.47 0.75 -3.76
CA THR A 62 -13.38 0.66 -4.91
C THR A 62 -12.75 1.19 -6.21
N TYR A 63 -11.62 1.89 -6.11
CA TYR A 63 -10.98 2.48 -7.27
C TYR A 63 -10.02 1.51 -7.96
N GLN A 64 -9.97 1.61 -9.28
CA GLN A 64 -8.85 1.12 -10.08
C GLN A 64 -7.66 2.04 -9.83
N ARG A 65 -6.47 1.45 -9.68
CA ARG A 65 -5.27 2.15 -9.21
C ARG A 65 -4.09 1.75 -10.07
N GLN A 66 -3.21 2.71 -10.36
CA GLN A 66 -1.94 2.47 -11.05
C GLN A 66 -0.84 3.30 -10.39
N GLY A 67 0.29 2.67 -10.08
CA GLY A 67 1.45 3.32 -9.48
C GLY A 67 2.61 3.43 -10.46
N ILE A 68 3.22 4.61 -10.54
CA ILE A 68 4.46 4.85 -11.27
C ILE A 68 5.52 5.44 -10.34
N GLU A 69 6.76 4.99 -10.50
CA GLU A 69 7.93 5.56 -9.84
C GLU A 69 8.35 6.77 -10.68
N LEU A 70 8.28 7.97 -10.11
CA LEU A 70 8.68 9.20 -10.79
C LEU A 70 10.20 9.37 -10.75
N THR A 71 10.81 9.07 -9.61
CA THR A 71 12.26 9.09 -9.41
C THR A 71 12.63 8.28 -8.16
N LYS A 72 13.88 7.86 -8.06
CA LYS A 72 14.42 7.15 -6.89
C LYS A 72 15.88 7.53 -6.65
N ASP A 73 16.33 7.30 -5.42
CA ASP A 73 17.75 7.35 -5.12
C ASP A 73 18.49 6.18 -5.80
N ALA A 74 19.48 6.49 -6.64
CA ALA A 74 20.27 5.50 -7.36
C ALA A 74 21.49 4.99 -6.57
N GLY A 75 21.74 5.48 -5.35
CA GLY A 75 22.98 5.17 -4.63
C GLY A 75 22.90 5.00 -3.11
N ASP A 76 21.74 5.13 -2.48
CA ASP A 76 21.62 5.11 -1.01
C ASP A 76 21.05 3.77 -0.47
N PRO A 77 21.74 3.08 0.46
CA PRO A 77 21.17 1.95 1.21
C PRO A 77 19.95 2.32 2.11
N GLN A 78 19.72 3.60 2.39
CA GLN A 78 18.50 4.18 2.99
C GLN A 78 17.54 4.77 1.94
N GLY A 79 17.60 4.27 0.70
CA GLY A 79 16.94 4.82 -0.47
C GLY A 79 15.48 5.26 -0.33
N TRP A 80 15.11 6.21 -1.18
CA TRP A 80 13.76 6.77 -1.26
C TRP A 80 13.25 6.74 -2.71
N ALA A 81 11.94 6.83 -2.85
CA ALA A 81 11.27 6.96 -4.13
C ALA A 81 10.17 8.02 -4.07
N GLU A 82 10.03 8.76 -5.16
CA GLU A 82 8.87 9.61 -5.42
C GLU A 82 7.90 8.81 -6.27
N ILE A 83 6.70 8.63 -5.75
CA ILE A 83 5.68 7.77 -6.35
C ILE A 83 4.48 8.64 -6.72
N ARG A 84 3.88 8.32 -7.87
CA ARG A 84 2.56 8.80 -8.24
C ARG A 84 1.60 7.62 -8.32
N ILE A 85 0.45 7.75 -7.64
CA ILE A 85 -0.65 6.80 -7.74
C ILE A 85 -1.85 7.52 -8.36
N THR A 86 -2.24 7.10 -9.56
CA THR A 86 -3.50 7.54 -10.19
C THR A 86 -4.61 6.58 -9.81
N TYR A 87 -5.82 7.10 -9.67
CA TYR A 87 -6.99 6.30 -9.36
C TYR A 87 -8.22 6.74 -10.15
N GLN A 88 -9.14 5.80 -10.40
CA GLN A 88 -10.43 6.07 -11.02
C GLN A 88 -11.52 5.11 -10.52
N SER A 89 -12.76 5.59 -10.44
CA SER A 89 -13.93 4.74 -10.25
C SER A 89 -14.22 3.92 -11.51
N GLY A 90 -14.93 2.79 -11.35
CA GLY A 90 -15.24 1.91 -12.48
C GLY A 90 -16.11 2.55 -13.57
N ASP A 91 -16.89 3.57 -13.22
CA ASP A 91 -17.69 4.39 -14.15
C ASP A 91 -16.94 5.64 -14.66
N GLY A 92 -15.72 5.89 -14.18
CA GLY A 92 -14.91 7.05 -14.52
C GLY A 92 -15.40 8.40 -13.97
N SER A 93 -16.46 8.42 -13.15
CA SER A 93 -17.02 9.66 -12.58
C SER A 93 -16.09 10.32 -11.55
N VAL A 94 -15.29 9.51 -10.86
CA VAL A 94 -14.26 9.96 -9.93
C VAL A 94 -12.90 9.56 -10.45
N ARG A 95 -11.96 10.51 -10.49
CA ARG A 95 -10.55 10.27 -10.80
C ARG A 95 -9.68 11.27 -10.06
N GLY A 96 -8.40 10.95 -9.94
CA GLY A 96 -7.40 11.86 -9.40
C GLY A 96 -6.05 11.18 -9.25
N ALA A 97 -5.16 11.85 -8.54
CA ALA A 97 -3.82 11.35 -8.29
C ALA A 97 -3.29 11.79 -6.93
N TYR A 98 -2.46 10.94 -6.35
CA TYR A 98 -1.59 11.28 -5.23
C TYR A 98 -0.14 11.23 -5.68
N GLU A 99 0.66 12.17 -5.17
CA GLU A 99 2.11 12.15 -5.26
C GLU A 99 2.71 12.16 -3.85
N GLY A 100 3.82 11.45 -3.68
CA GLY A 100 4.40 11.30 -2.36
C GLY A 100 5.80 10.74 -2.38
N ARG A 101 6.53 11.04 -1.31
CA ARG A 101 7.86 10.52 -1.06
C ARG A 101 7.79 9.41 -0.02
N VAL A 102 8.38 8.27 -0.36
CA VAL A 102 8.49 7.12 0.53
C VAL A 102 9.96 6.80 0.73
N THR A 103 10.37 6.64 1.97
CA THR A 103 11.76 6.36 2.38
C THR A 103 11.84 5.00 3.05
N ILE A 104 13.00 4.34 2.98
CA ILE A 104 13.28 3.16 3.80
C ILE A 104 13.70 3.65 5.20
N ALA A 105 12.83 3.47 6.19
CA ALA A 105 13.04 3.93 7.56
C ALA A 105 13.87 2.93 8.39
N ALA A 106 13.72 1.63 8.12
CA ALA A 106 14.44 0.58 8.81
C ALA A 106 14.52 -0.69 7.94
N HIS A 107 15.23 -1.69 8.45
CA HIS A 107 15.17 -3.05 7.93
C HIS A 107 14.84 -3.99 9.08
N VAL A 108 14.14 -5.07 8.79
CA VAL A 108 13.93 -6.19 9.72
C VAL A 108 14.48 -7.46 9.09
N GLU A 109 15.13 -8.29 9.89
CA GLU A 109 15.57 -9.61 9.43
C GLU A 109 14.37 -10.55 9.36
N THR A 110 14.15 -11.15 8.19
CA THR A 110 13.07 -12.12 7.99
C THR A 110 13.54 -13.34 7.22
N ILE A 111 12.90 -14.47 7.47
CA ILE A 111 13.05 -15.68 6.67
C ILE A 111 12.08 -15.55 5.49
N GLY A 112 12.53 -15.80 4.25
CA GLY A 112 11.74 -15.57 3.03
C GLY A 112 10.59 -16.55 2.86
N SER A 113 10.84 -17.82 3.18
CA SER A 113 9.87 -18.89 3.12
C SER A 113 10.08 -19.88 4.26
N THR A 114 9.05 -20.68 4.54
CA THR A 114 9.20 -21.81 5.46
C THR A 114 10.26 -22.77 4.92
N GLY A 115 11.29 -23.03 5.72
CA GLY A 115 12.42 -23.89 5.35
C GLY A 115 13.66 -23.15 4.85
N ASP A 116 13.59 -21.83 4.64
CA ASP A 116 14.81 -21.06 4.37
C ASP A 116 15.66 -20.94 5.63
N GLU A 117 16.97 -21.12 5.49
CA GLU A 117 17.91 -21.10 6.62
C GLU A 117 18.56 -19.73 6.84
N LYS A 118 18.55 -18.87 5.81
CA LYS A 118 19.23 -17.58 5.84
C LYS A 118 18.22 -16.45 5.98
N PRO A 119 18.28 -15.67 7.06
CA PRO A 119 17.50 -14.44 7.14
C PRO A 119 18.03 -13.44 6.10
N HIS A 120 17.14 -12.55 5.68
CA HIS A 120 17.48 -11.42 4.83
C HIS A 120 16.84 -10.14 5.40
N ALA A 121 17.54 -9.03 5.18
CA ALA A 121 17.05 -7.71 5.52
C ALA A 121 15.87 -7.33 4.61
N TYR A 122 14.70 -7.14 5.20
CA TYR A 122 13.50 -6.69 4.52
C TYR A 122 13.20 -5.22 4.86
N PRO A 123 13.07 -4.33 3.87
CA PRO A 123 12.91 -2.90 4.10
C PRO A 123 11.56 -2.58 4.76
N GLN A 124 11.59 -1.60 5.67
CA GLN A 124 10.42 -1.00 6.29
C GLN A 124 10.26 0.42 5.77
N TYR A 125 9.11 0.70 5.17
CA TYR A 125 8.86 1.96 4.48
C TYR A 125 8.12 2.97 5.36
N GLN A 126 8.47 4.24 5.18
CA GLN A 126 7.77 5.38 5.77
C GLN A 126 7.40 6.38 4.69
N VAL A 127 6.13 6.82 4.66
CA VAL A 127 5.69 7.92 3.82
C VAL A 127 6.05 9.22 4.53
N THR A 128 6.82 10.07 3.86
CA THR A 128 7.31 11.35 4.43
C THR A 128 6.62 12.57 3.82
N ARG A 129 6.02 12.40 2.64
CA ARG A 129 5.13 13.38 2.00
C ARG A 129 4.02 12.64 1.28
N LEU A 130 2.79 13.14 1.40
CA LEU A 130 1.62 12.62 0.67
C LEU A 130 0.68 13.78 0.32
N GLU A 131 0.54 14.04 -0.97
CA GLU A 131 -0.24 15.16 -1.49
C GLU A 131 -1.23 14.66 -2.54
N LYS A 132 -2.44 15.22 -2.52
CA LYS A 132 -3.43 15.01 -3.58
C LYS A 132 -3.22 16.10 -4.62
N VAL A 133 -2.96 15.71 -5.87
CA VAL A 133 -2.50 16.65 -6.91
C VAL A 133 -3.53 16.87 -8.03
N GLU A 134 -4.63 16.09 -8.04
CA GLU A 134 -5.73 16.16 -9.00
C GLU A 134 -7.08 15.85 -8.33
#